data_AF-A0A352XSZ4-F1
#
_entry.id   AF-A0A352XSZ4-F1
#
_cell.length_a   1.000
_cell.length_b   1.000
_cell.length_c   1.000
_cell.angle_alpha   90.00
_cell.angle_beta   90.00
_cell.angle_gamma   90.00
#
_symmetry.space_group_name_H-M   'P 1'
#
loop_
_entity.id
_entity.type
_entity.pdbx_description
1 polymer ?
#
loop_
_entity_poly.entity_id
_entity_poly.type
_entity_poly.pdbx_seq_one_letter_code
_entity_poly.pdbx_strand_id
1 'polypeptide(L)'
;MADSNVQHLLRIDDLSHTTGVPSRTIRFYNTQGLLPAPIMHGRVAYYNQEHLLVLNIIKEFKEQQNLPLDIIKHLLEIRAEHGDVEMNLALKQRLLRPLTSSGQDVKLSKEELKQQTGASEEQVDELTRQGLLFPVEAEEAVLFSGDDVLLLHLYQRLSKLGLPLALPSLIRFQLRQLARSEIAAYEQHLLSRWREIGLPLEQQSRQFEEMITLTDTLISVLHRKLLYQV
;
A
#
# COMPACT_ATOMS: atom_id res chain seq x y z
N MET A 1 22.98 -27.20 -25.30
CA MET A 1 22.10 -28.34 -24.90
C MET A 1 21.22 -27.79 -23.78
N ALA A 2 20.24 -26.91 -24.07
CA ALA A 2 18.95 -27.16 -24.72
C ALA A 2 18.06 -28.12 -23.89
N ASP A 3 16.93 -27.57 -23.43
CA ASP A 3 15.77 -28.20 -22.79
C ASP A 3 15.82 -28.52 -21.29
N SER A 4 15.52 -27.50 -20.47
CA SER A 4 14.85 -27.69 -19.19
C SER A 4 13.70 -26.69 -18.97
N ASN A 5 13.30 -25.92 -20.00
CA ASN A 5 12.29 -24.87 -19.90
C ASN A 5 10.99 -25.18 -20.66
N VAL A 6 10.64 -26.47 -20.78
CA VAL A 6 9.26 -26.89 -21.13
C VAL A 6 8.41 -26.75 -19.85
N GLN A 7 8.29 -25.51 -19.35
CA GLN A 7 7.38 -25.18 -18.25
C GLN A 7 5.95 -25.40 -18.72
N HIS A 8 5.19 -26.20 -17.97
CA HIS A 8 3.83 -26.67 -18.25
C HIS A 8 2.95 -25.63 -18.97
N LEU A 9 2.69 -25.87 -20.26
CA LEU A 9 1.69 -25.14 -21.03
C LEU A 9 0.31 -25.71 -20.72
N LEU A 10 -0.52 -24.92 -20.04
CA LEU A 10 -1.87 -25.26 -19.62
C LEU A 10 -2.90 -24.76 -20.64
N ARG A 11 -4.00 -25.50 -20.79
CA ARG A 11 -5.18 -24.98 -21.48
C ARG A 11 -6.00 -24.11 -20.54
N ILE A 12 -6.94 -23.35 -21.09
CA ILE A 12 -7.77 -22.44 -20.30
C ILE A 12 -8.56 -23.15 -19.19
N ASP A 13 -8.99 -24.39 -19.42
CA ASP A 13 -9.76 -25.15 -18.44
C ASP A 13 -8.88 -25.64 -17.29
N ASP A 14 -7.65 -26.07 -17.59
CA ASP A 14 -6.64 -26.43 -16.56
C ASP A 14 -6.24 -25.19 -15.75
N LEU A 15 -6.10 -24.05 -16.42
CA LEU A 15 -5.82 -22.76 -15.78
C LEU A 15 -6.96 -22.33 -14.86
N SER A 16 -8.21 -22.52 -15.30
CA SER A 16 -9.40 -22.24 -14.50
C SER A 16 -9.49 -23.12 -13.27
N HIS A 17 -9.23 -24.42 -13.42
CA HIS A 17 -9.21 -25.37 -12.31
C HIS A 17 -8.10 -25.03 -11.29
N THR A 18 -6.93 -24.62 -11.78
CA THR A 18 -5.76 -24.32 -10.93
C THR A 18 -5.93 -23.00 -10.15
N THR A 19 -6.48 -21.98 -10.78
CA THR A 19 -6.63 -20.63 -10.17
C THR A 19 -7.95 -20.44 -9.43
N GLY A 20 -8.94 -21.30 -9.70
CA GLY A 20 -10.32 -21.10 -9.28
C GLY A 20 -11.01 -19.92 -9.98
N VAL A 21 -10.36 -19.29 -10.97
CA VAL A 21 -10.96 -18.21 -11.77
C VAL A 21 -11.74 -18.84 -12.93
N PRO A 22 -13.03 -18.52 -13.13
CA PRO A 22 -13.81 -19.13 -14.21
C PRO A 22 -13.21 -18.85 -15.60
N SER A 23 -13.24 -19.83 -16.52
CA SER A 23 -12.74 -19.67 -17.90
C SER A 23 -13.32 -18.45 -18.62
N ARG A 24 -14.58 -18.07 -18.33
CA ARG A 24 -15.22 -16.85 -18.86
C ARG A 24 -14.52 -15.58 -18.39
N THR A 25 -14.15 -15.52 -17.11
CA THR A 25 -13.44 -14.39 -16.50
C THR A 25 -12.01 -14.30 -17.01
N ILE A 26 -11.33 -15.44 -17.21
CA ILE A 26 -9.98 -15.48 -17.80
C ILE A 26 -10.00 -14.90 -19.23
N ARG A 27 -10.98 -15.28 -20.07
CA ARG A 27 -11.14 -14.68 -21.40
C ARG A 27 -11.40 -13.17 -21.32
N PHE A 28 -12.23 -12.75 -20.38
CA PHE A 28 -12.49 -11.34 -20.16
C PHE A 28 -11.21 -10.57 -19.81
N TYR A 29 -10.39 -11.05 -18.86
CA TYR A 29 -9.11 -10.42 -18.52
C TYR A 29 -8.13 -10.37 -19.69
N ASN A 30 -8.10 -11.42 -20.50
CA ASN A 30 -7.30 -11.44 -21.73
C ASN A 30 -7.76 -10.34 -22.72
N THR A 31 -9.08 -10.20 -22.95
CA THR A 31 -9.61 -9.15 -23.85
C THR A 31 -9.39 -7.72 -23.33
N GLN A 32 -9.29 -7.55 -22.02
CA GLN A 32 -9.01 -6.25 -21.39
C GLN A 32 -7.50 -5.93 -21.32
N GLY A 33 -6.64 -6.87 -21.73
CA GLY A 33 -5.19 -6.74 -21.70
C GLY A 33 -4.59 -6.84 -20.28
N LEU A 34 -5.26 -7.51 -19.35
CA LEU A 34 -4.73 -7.74 -17.99
C LEU A 34 -3.80 -8.95 -17.92
N LEU A 35 -3.81 -9.82 -18.94
CA LEU A 35 -2.95 -10.99 -18.99
C LEU A 35 -1.91 -10.82 -20.10
N PRO A 36 -0.71 -11.40 -19.93
CA PRO A 36 0.23 -11.58 -21.03
C PRO A 36 -0.46 -12.26 -22.22
N ALA A 37 0.03 -11.99 -23.43
CA ALA A 37 -0.51 -12.61 -24.62
C ALA A 37 -0.35 -14.15 -24.54
N PRO A 38 -1.44 -14.93 -24.71
CA PRO A 38 -1.36 -16.37 -24.65
C PRO A 38 -0.55 -16.92 -25.83
N ILE A 39 0.08 -18.08 -25.62
CA ILE A 39 0.92 -18.74 -26.61
C ILE A 39 0.01 -19.49 -27.59
N MET A 40 -0.05 -19.05 -28.84
CA MET A 40 -0.87 -19.69 -29.87
C MET A 40 -0.15 -20.87 -30.50
N HIS A 41 -0.74 -22.06 -30.42
CA HIS A 41 -0.37 -23.19 -31.27
C HIS A 41 -1.58 -23.54 -32.15
N GLY A 42 -1.53 -23.08 -33.41
CA GLY A 42 -2.66 -23.17 -34.33
C GLY A 42 -3.85 -22.33 -33.84
N ARG A 43 -5.00 -23.00 -33.61
CA ARG A 43 -6.23 -22.36 -33.09
C ARG A 43 -6.39 -22.48 -31.57
N VAL A 44 -5.40 -23.03 -30.87
CA VAL A 44 -5.48 -23.33 -29.44
C VAL A 44 -4.56 -22.39 -28.66
N ALA A 45 -5.13 -21.78 -27.62
CA ALA A 45 -4.43 -20.90 -26.69
C ALA A 45 -3.82 -21.69 -25.53
N TYR A 46 -2.53 -21.47 -25.28
CA TYR A 46 -1.80 -22.05 -24.16
C TYR A 46 -1.31 -20.97 -23.20
N TYR A 47 -1.28 -21.34 -21.92
CA TYR A 47 -0.96 -20.47 -20.80
C TYR A 47 0.19 -21.08 -20.01
N ASN A 48 1.16 -20.27 -19.61
CA ASN A 48 2.29 -20.70 -18.81
C ASN A 48 2.14 -20.24 -17.35
N GLN A 49 3.18 -20.46 -16.55
CA GLN A 49 3.22 -20.09 -15.14
C GLN A 49 3.07 -18.59 -14.88
N GLU A 50 3.47 -17.73 -15.81
CA GLU A 50 3.29 -16.29 -15.69
C GLU A 50 1.79 -15.90 -15.69
N HIS A 51 0.98 -16.60 -16.48
CA HIS A 51 -0.47 -16.38 -16.49
C HIS A 51 -1.11 -16.79 -15.16
N LEU A 52 -0.63 -17.86 -14.53
CA LEU A 52 -1.07 -18.27 -13.20
C LEU A 52 -0.74 -17.20 -12.15
N LEU A 53 0.48 -16.68 -12.19
CA LEU A 53 0.95 -15.66 -11.27
C LEU A 53 0.10 -14.38 -11.39
N VAL A 54 -0.11 -13.89 -12.61
CA VAL A 54 -0.94 -12.69 -12.86
C VAL A 54 -2.39 -12.90 -12.45
N LEU A 55 -2.98 -14.08 -12.72
CA LEU A 55 -4.36 -14.38 -12.30
C LEU A 55 -4.52 -14.38 -10.77
N ASN A 56 -3.52 -14.90 -10.04
CA ASN A 56 -3.53 -14.86 -8.59
C ASN A 56 -3.39 -13.42 -8.05
N ILE A 57 -2.55 -12.58 -8.65
CA ILE A 57 -2.44 -11.15 -8.29
C ILE A 57 -3.78 -10.44 -8.50
N ILE A 58 -4.42 -10.62 -9.66
CA ILE A 58 -5.72 -10.00 -9.96
C ILE A 58 -6.77 -10.42 -8.93
N LYS A 59 -6.77 -11.70 -8.57
CA LYS A 59 -7.68 -12.26 -7.56
C LYS A 59 -7.43 -11.64 -6.19
N GLU A 60 -6.18 -11.60 -5.73
CA GLU A 60 -5.81 -11.02 -4.44
C GLU A 60 -6.22 -9.55 -4.35
N PHE A 61 -5.90 -8.74 -5.37
CA PHE A 61 -6.24 -7.32 -5.39
C PHE A 61 -7.74 -7.05 -5.48
N LYS A 62 -8.50 -7.90 -6.18
CA LYS A 62 -9.94 -7.75 -6.29
C LYS A 62 -10.68 -8.25 -5.05
N GLU A 63 -10.31 -9.40 -4.50
CA GLU A 63 -11.01 -10.03 -3.37
C GLU A 63 -10.62 -9.43 -2.03
N GLN A 64 -9.33 -9.14 -1.81
CA GLN A 64 -8.86 -8.64 -0.51
C GLN A 64 -8.90 -7.11 -0.43
N GLN A 65 -8.63 -6.42 -1.53
CA GLN A 65 -8.49 -4.96 -1.55
C GLN A 65 -9.61 -4.24 -2.32
N ASN A 66 -10.54 -4.98 -2.93
CA ASN A 66 -11.67 -4.44 -3.69
C ASN A 66 -11.27 -3.39 -4.74
N LEU A 67 -10.09 -3.57 -5.35
CA LEU A 67 -9.55 -2.60 -6.30
C LEU A 67 -10.30 -2.65 -7.65
N PRO A 68 -10.58 -1.47 -8.25
CA PRO A 68 -11.14 -1.40 -9.60
C PRO A 68 -10.18 -1.99 -10.65
N LEU A 69 -10.72 -2.56 -11.74
CA LEU A 69 -9.95 -3.33 -12.73
C LEU A 69 -8.94 -2.48 -13.53
N ASP A 70 -9.28 -1.23 -13.80
CA ASP A 70 -8.39 -0.24 -14.42
C ASP A 70 -7.13 -0.01 -13.59
N ILE A 71 -7.26 -0.09 -12.27
CA ILE A 71 -6.16 0.11 -11.33
C ILE A 71 -5.27 -1.11 -11.27
N ILE A 72 -5.88 -2.28 -11.18
CA ILE A 72 -5.17 -3.55 -11.23
C ILE A 72 -4.37 -3.63 -12.54
N LYS A 73 -4.95 -3.20 -13.66
CA LYS A 73 -4.27 -3.15 -14.96
C LYS A 73 -3.01 -2.27 -14.92
N HIS A 74 -3.11 -1.04 -14.43
CA HIS A 74 -1.96 -0.14 -14.31
C HIS A 74 -0.85 -0.72 -13.40
N LEU A 75 -1.22 -1.40 -12.32
CA LEU A 75 -0.25 -2.08 -11.44
C LEU A 75 0.48 -3.23 -12.16
N LEU A 76 -0.25 -3.99 -12.98
CA LEU A 76 0.33 -5.08 -13.77
C LEU A 76 1.23 -4.57 -14.90
N GLU A 77 0.92 -3.40 -15.48
CA GLU A 77 1.78 -2.73 -16.46
C GLU A 77 3.12 -2.33 -15.81
N ILE A 78 3.09 -1.69 -14.63
CA ILE A 78 4.30 -1.38 -13.86
C ILE A 78 5.09 -2.66 -13.54
N ARG A 79 4.40 -3.75 -13.16
CA ARG A 79 5.05 -5.04 -12.91
C ARG A 79 5.77 -5.57 -14.15
N ALA A 80 5.16 -5.45 -15.32
CA ALA A 80 5.72 -5.94 -16.57
C ALA A 80 6.95 -5.10 -17.00
N GLU A 81 6.93 -3.79 -16.78
CA GLU A 81 7.99 -2.87 -17.21
C GLU A 81 9.15 -2.76 -16.20
N HIS A 82 8.82 -2.81 -14.92
CA HIS A 82 9.77 -2.46 -13.84
C HIS A 82 9.92 -3.55 -12.78
N GLY A 83 9.01 -4.52 -12.72
CA GLY A 83 9.07 -5.66 -11.81
C GLY A 83 8.17 -5.54 -10.59
N ASP A 84 8.23 -6.57 -9.75
CA ASP A 84 7.32 -6.71 -8.60
C ASP A 84 7.49 -5.63 -7.53
N VAL A 85 8.71 -5.10 -7.37
CA VAL A 85 9.02 -4.11 -6.33
C VAL A 85 8.31 -2.79 -6.61
N GLU A 86 8.37 -2.33 -7.85
CA GLU A 86 7.78 -1.09 -8.34
C GLU A 86 6.26 -1.18 -8.37
N MET A 87 5.70 -2.34 -8.71
CA MET A 87 4.26 -2.59 -8.58
C MET A 87 3.80 -2.48 -7.12
N ASN A 88 4.53 -3.11 -6.20
CA ASN A 88 4.20 -3.06 -4.77
C ASN A 88 4.33 -1.64 -4.22
N LEU A 89 5.32 -0.88 -4.69
CA LEU A 89 5.48 0.53 -4.33
C LEU A 89 4.32 1.38 -4.86
N ALA A 90 3.94 1.22 -6.13
CA ALA A 90 2.82 1.93 -6.72
C ALA A 90 1.48 1.57 -6.05
N LEU A 91 1.29 0.30 -5.67
CA LEU A 91 0.13 -0.14 -4.89
C LEU A 91 0.11 0.57 -3.53
N LYS A 92 1.23 0.55 -2.79
CA LYS A 92 1.34 1.24 -1.50
C LYS A 92 1.09 2.73 -1.64
N GLN A 93 1.76 3.43 -2.55
CA GLN A 93 1.53 4.84 -2.81
C GLN A 93 0.07 5.15 -3.16
N ARG A 94 -0.66 4.21 -3.78
CA ARG A 94 -2.07 4.38 -4.12
C ARG A 94 -3.01 4.15 -2.94
N LEU A 95 -2.68 3.15 -2.11
CA LEU A 95 -3.34 2.92 -0.83
C LEU A 95 -3.03 4.03 0.20
N LEU A 96 -1.85 4.65 0.07
CA LEU A 96 -1.35 5.78 0.86
C LEU A 96 -1.65 7.13 0.19
N ARG A 97 -2.19 7.18 -1.04
CA ARG A 97 -2.57 8.43 -1.71
C ARG A 97 -3.66 9.21 -0.98
N PRO A 98 -4.52 8.60 -0.12
CA PRO A 98 -5.30 9.39 0.83
C PRO A 98 -4.43 10.23 1.78
N LEU A 99 -3.16 9.86 2.02
CA LEU A 99 -2.30 10.41 3.06
C LEU A 99 -1.27 11.43 2.55
N THR A 100 -0.78 11.33 1.30
CA THR A 100 0.41 12.10 0.89
C THR A 100 0.21 13.20 -0.16
N SER A 101 -0.97 13.35 -0.77
CA SER A 101 -1.19 14.48 -1.71
C SER A 101 -2.47 15.28 -1.49
N SER A 102 -3.30 14.91 -0.51
CA SER A 102 -4.50 15.66 -0.14
C SER A 102 -4.91 15.48 1.33
N GLY A 103 -4.44 14.45 2.03
CA GLY A 103 -4.83 14.15 3.43
C GLY A 103 -4.39 15.19 4.46
N GLN A 104 -3.25 15.86 4.23
CA GLN A 104 -2.77 16.93 5.12
C GLN A 104 -3.54 18.26 4.95
N ASP A 105 -4.20 18.47 3.81
CA ASP A 105 -4.95 19.70 3.52
C ASP A 105 -6.44 19.63 3.89
N VAL A 106 -7.00 18.42 4.06
CA VAL A 106 -8.36 18.27 4.58
C VAL A 106 -8.32 18.53 6.08
N LYS A 107 -8.70 19.74 6.47
CA LYS A 107 -8.88 20.14 7.86
C LYS A 107 -10.33 19.91 8.26
N LEU A 108 -10.60 18.79 8.91
CA LEU A 108 -11.92 18.43 9.42
C LEU A 108 -12.09 18.89 10.86
N SER A 109 -13.23 19.48 11.17
CA SER A 109 -13.66 19.67 12.56
C SER A 109 -13.93 18.32 13.23
N LYS A 110 -13.95 18.32 14.57
CA LYS A 110 -14.36 17.14 15.37
C LYS A 110 -15.72 16.59 14.97
N GLU A 111 -16.67 17.48 14.63
CA GLU A 111 -18.01 17.06 14.20
C GLU A 111 -18.01 16.39 12.82
N GLU A 112 -17.24 16.92 11.87
CA GLU A 112 -17.09 16.29 10.54
C GLU A 112 -16.40 14.92 10.64
N LEU A 113 -15.38 14.79 11.50
CA LEU A 113 -14.73 13.51 11.78
C LEU A 113 -15.74 12.48 12.32
N LYS A 114 -16.58 12.87 13.28
CA LYS A 114 -17.64 12.02 13.84
C LYS A 114 -18.65 11.61 12.78
N GLN A 115 -19.08 12.55 11.92
CA GLN A 115 -20.03 12.27 10.84
C GLN A 115 -19.47 11.28 9.81
N GLN A 116 -18.21 11.42 9.43
CA GLN A 116 -17.58 10.53 8.43
C GLN A 116 -17.29 9.14 8.99
N THR A 117 -16.90 9.05 10.27
CA THR A 117 -16.44 7.80 10.87
C THR A 117 -17.50 7.06 11.68
N GLY A 118 -18.60 7.73 12.03
CA GLY A 118 -19.60 7.22 12.97
C GLY A 118 -19.09 7.05 14.40
N ALA A 119 -17.94 7.66 14.75
CA ALA A 119 -17.37 7.56 16.08
C ALA A 119 -18.14 8.39 17.12
N SER A 120 -18.12 7.92 18.37
CA SER A 120 -18.62 8.71 19.50
C SER A 120 -17.62 9.80 19.89
N GLU A 121 -18.12 10.87 20.50
CA GLU A 121 -17.26 11.94 21.01
C GLU A 121 -16.24 11.44 22.03
N GLU A 122 -16.67 10.57 22.95
CA GLU A 122 -15.81 9.93 23.94
C GLU A 122 -14.68 9.11 23.28
N GLN A 123 -14.97 8.41 22.18
CA GLN A 123 -13.97 7.64 21.45
C GLN A 123 -12.92 8.55 20.80
N VAL A 124 -13.34 9.66 20.17
CA VAL A 124 -12.42 10.63 19.58
C VAL A 124 -11.53 11.26 20.67
N ASP A 125 -12.12 11.65 21.80
CA ASP A 125 -11.39 12.27 22.91
C ASP A 125 -10.41 11.31 23.56
N GLU A 126 -10.79 10.05 23.75
CA GLU A 126 -9.90 9.03 24.31
C GLU A 126 -8.71 8.74 23.37
N LEU A 127 -8.97 8.53 22.07
CA LEU A 127 -7.91 8.29 21.09
C LEU A 127 -6.98 9.50 20.96
N THR A 128 -7.52 10.72 21.06
CA THR A 128 -6.73 11.95 21.08
C THR A 128 -5.86 12.03 22.34
N ARG A 129 -6.42 11.74 23.52
CA ARG A 129 -5.69 11.75 24.80
C ARG A 129 -4.55 10.72 24.82
N GLN A 130 -4.76 9.56 24.21
CA GLN A 130 -3.74 8.52 24.05
C GLN A 130 -2.70 8.85 22.96
N GLY A 131 -2.90 9.95 22.23
CA GLY A 131 -2.04 10.38 21.11
C GLY A 131 -2.12 9.44 19.90
N LEU A 132 -3.21 8.69 19.77
CA LEU A 132 -3.50 7.81 18.64
C LEU A 132 -4.16 8.55 17.47
N LEU A 133 -4.72 9.73 17.74
CA LEU A 133 -5.06 10.76 16.75
C LEU A 133 -4.13 11.96 16.94
N PHE A 134 -3.94 12.74 15.88
CA PHE A 134 -2.97 13.83 15.78
C PHE A 134 -3.66 15.13 15.36
N PRO A 135 -4.63 15.64 16.14
CA PRO A 135 -5.26 16.90 15.81
C PRO A 135 -4.25 18.05 15.81
N VAL A 136 -4.47 19.00 14.91
CA VAL A 136 -3.73 20.25 14.81
C VAL A 136 -4.57 21.35 15.44
N GLU A 137 -4.02 22.02 16.44
CA GLU A 137 -4.62 23.23 17.02
C GLU A 137 -4.51 24.39 16.02
N ALA A 138 -5.65 24.89 15.55
CA ALA A 138 -5.75 26.13 14.80
C ALA A 138 -6.36 27.24 15.68
N GLU A 139 -6.23 28.49 15.26
CA GLU A 139 -6.60 29.69 16.05
C GLU A 139 -8.02 29.64 16.65
N GLU A 140 -8.97 28.98 15.99
CA GLU A 140 -10.38 28.90 16.43
C GLU A 140 -10.93 27.47 16.57
N ALA A 141 -10.16 26.44 16.22
CA ALA A 141 -10.67 25.07 16.21
C ALA A 141 -9.57 23.99 16.28
N VAL A 142 -9.96 22.82 16.78
CA VAL A 142 -9.17 21.59 16.69
C VAL A 142 -9.51 20.90 15.37
N LEU A 143 -8.50 20.73 14.52
CA LEU A 143 -8.66 20.20 13.17
C LEU A 143 -7.99 18.83 13.04
N PHE A 144 -8.64 17.93 12.33
CA PHE A 144 -8.19 16.57 12.05
C PHE A 144 -7.89 16.42 10.58
N SER A 145 -6.87 15.64 10.27
CA SER A 145 -6.44 15.32 8.91
C SER A 145 -7.23 14.15 8.32
N GLY A 146 -7.09 13.91 7.01
CA GLY A 146 -7.56 12.68 6.39
C GLY A 146 -6.92 11.41 7.00
N ASP A 147 -5.70 11.53 7.52
CA ASP A 147 -4.97 10.45 8.17
C ASP A 147 -5.67 10.05 9.49
N ASP A 148 -6.17 11.02 10.25
CA ASP A 148 -6.92 10.78 11.49
C ASP A 148 -8.21 10.00 11.25
N VAL A 149 -8.91 10.29 10.14
CA VAL A 149 -10.09 9.54 9.69
C VAL A 149 -9.71 8.07 9.44
N LEU A 150 -8.62 7.83 8.71
CA LEU A 150 -8.15 6.48 8.41
C LEU A 150 -7.74 5.73 9.69
N LEU A 151 -6.94 6.36 10.56
CA LEU A 151 -6.50 5.79 11.82
C LEU A 151 -7.70 5.35 12.67
N LEU A 152 -8.73 6.20 12.75
CA LEU A 152 -9.94 5.89 13.49
C LEU A 152 -10.65 4.65 12.93
N HIS A 153 -10.82 4.56 11.60
CA HIS A 153 -11.39 3.38 10.96
C HIS A 153 -10.57 2.10 11.20
N LEU A 154 -9.24 2.20 11.15
CA LEU A 154 -8.35 1.08 11.45
C LEU A 154 -8.51 0.61 12.89
N TYR A 155 -8.54 1.52 13.87
CA TYR A 155 -8.75 1.17 15.28
C TYR A 155 -10.12 0.55 15.54
N GLN A 156 -11.18 1.07 14.92
CA GLN A 156 -12.51 0.46 14.98
C GLN A 156 -12.50 -0.97 14.41
N ARG A 157 -11.81 -1.19 13.30
CA ARG A 157 -11.71 -2.53 12.68
C ARG A 157 -10.89 -3.50 13.53
N LEU A 158 -9.78 -3.06 14.13
CA LEU A 158 -8.99 -3.85 15.07
C LEU A 158 -9.82 -4.25 16.29
N SER A 159 -10.58 -3.31 16.85
CA SER A 159 -11.49 -3.57 17.98
C SER A 159 -12.57 -4.59 17.63
N LYS A 160 -13.18 -4.51 16.42
CA LYS A 160 -14.12 -5.52 15.92
C LYS A 160 -13.52 -6.92 15.77
N LEU A 161 -12.21 -7.02 15.56
CA LEU A 161 -11.47 -8.29 15.52
C LEU A 161 -11.06 -8.78 16.92
N GLY A 162 -11.43 -8.06 17.99
CA GLY A 162 -11.09 -8.39 19.37
C GLY A 162 -9.69 -7.95 19.80
N LEU A 163 -9.00 -7.13 19.00
CA LEU A 163 -7.67 -6.64 19.34
C LEU A 163 -7.75 -5.39 20.23
N PRO A 164 -7.00 -5.35 21.35
CA PRO A 164 -7.03 -4.20 22.25
C PRO A 164 -6.30 -2.99 21.66
N LEU A 165 -6.73 -1.79 22.02
CA LEU A 165 -6.05 -0.53 21.63
C LEU A 165 -4.59 -0.46 22.12
N ALA A 166 -4.23 -1.24 23.14
CA ALA A 166 -2.84 -1.39 23.59
C ALA A 166 -1.88 -1.81 22.47
N LEU A 167 -2.35 -2.55 21.46
CA LEU A 167 -1.53 -2.96 20.31
C LEU A 167 -1.16 -1.75 19.43
N PRO A 168 -2.11 -0.95 18.89
CA PRO A 168 -1.81 0.33 18.25
C PRO A 168 -0.93 1.27 19.09
N SER A 169 -1.18 1.38 20.38
CA SER A 169 -0.36 2.22 21.27
C SER A 169 1.09 1.76 21.34
N LEU A 170 1.34 0.45 21.42
CA LEU A 170 2.68 -0.13 21.40
C LEU A 170 3.36 0.09 20.05
N ILE A 171 2.65 -0.17 18.94
CA ILE A 171 3.16 0.06 17.58
C ILE A 171 3.58 1.52 17.43
N ARG A 172 2.71 2.46 17.81
CA ARG A 172 3.01 3.90 17.78
C ARG A 172 4.24 4.25 18.62
N PHE A 173 4.34 3.70 19.83
CA PHE A 173 5.50 3.95 20.69
C PHE A 173 6.81 3.55 19.98
N GLN A 174 6.86 2.35 19.39
CA GLN A 174 8.05 1.87 18.67
C GLN A 174 8.32 2.68 17.41
N LEU A 175 7.30 2.97 16.61
CA LEU A 175 7.43 3.80 15.40
C LEU A 175 7.92 5.22 15.73
N ARG A 176 7.48 5.81 16.85
CA ARG A 176 7.98 7.13 17.27
C ARG A 176 9.48 7.10 17.58
N GLN A 177 9.97 6.02 18.18
CA GLN A 177 11.40 5.86 18.47
C GLN A 177 12.19 5.65 17.18
N LEU A 178 11.65 4.87 16.24
CA LEU A 178 12.21 4.69 14.90
C LEU A 178 12.28 6.02 14.14
N ALA A 179 11.18 6.76 14.04
CA ALA A 179 11.12 8.04 13.35
C ALA A 179 12.12 9.07 13.93
N ARG A 180 12.30 9.08 15.26
CA ARG A 180 13.34 9.91 15.91
C ARG A 180 14.76 9.51 15.47
N SER A 181 15.03 8.22 15.38
CA SER A 181 16.34 7.73 14.92
C SER A 181 16.58 8.03 13.44
N GLU A 182 15.53 7.95 12.62
CA GLU A 182 15.57 8.30 11.20
C GLU A 182 15.88 9.79 11.03
N ILE A 183 15.12 10.68 11.67
CA ILE A 183 15.37 12.13 11.64
C ILE A 183 16.81 12.45 12.06
N ALA A 184 17.29 11.85 13.17
CA ALA A 184 18.66 12.08 13.63
C ALA A 184 19.72 11.61 12.62
N ALA A 185 19.52 10.45 11.99
CA ALA A 185 20.40 9.96 10.93
C ALA A 185 20.37 10.88 9.71
N TYR A 186 19.21 11.42 9.35
CA TYR A 186 19.03 12.30 8.19
C TYR A 186 19.71 13.65 8.43
N GLU A 187 19.53 14.22 9.62
CA GLU A 187 20.23 15.42 10.06
C GLU A 187 21.75 15.25 10.01
N GLN A 188 22.25 14.12 10.53
CA GLN A 188 23.67 13.85 10.59
C GLN A 188 24.30 13.66 9.19
N HIS A 189 23.66 12.87 8.33
CA HIS A 189 24.29 12.40 7.09
C HIS A 189 23.85 13.16 5.83
N LEU A 190 22.59 13.60 5.74
CA LEU A 190 22.05 14.23 4.54
C LEU A 190 22.09 15.75 4.64
N LEU A 191 21.57 16.32 5.73
CA LEU A 191 21.55 17.78 5.90
C LEU A 191 22.96 18.36 5.91
N SER A 192 23.92 17.69 6.56
CA SER A 192 25.34 18.05 6.52
C SER A 192 25.87 18.07 5.08
N ARG A 193 25.60 17.02 4.30
CA ARG A 193 26.05 16.89 2.91
C ARG A 193 25.38 17.90 1.97
N TRP A 194 24.08 18.15 2.13
CA TRP A 194 23.36 19.16 1.35
C TRP A 194 23.90 20.56 1.58
N ARG A 195 24.27 20.89 2.82
CA ARG A 195 24.90 22.16 3.16
C ARG A 195 26.29 22.28 2.53
N GLU A 196 27.09 21.22 2.56
CA GLU A 196 28.43 21.21 1.94
C GLU A 196 28.38 21.41 0.42
N ILE A 197 27.41 20.80 -0.26
CA ILE A 197 27.27 20.86 -1.72
C ILE A 197 26.42 22.08 -2.16
N GLY A 198 25.76 22.76 -1.22
CA GLY A 198 24.88 23.90 -1.52
C GLY A 198 23.64 23.49 -2.32
N LEU A 199 23.04 22.34 -2.01
CA LEU A 199 21.94 21.77 -2.79
C LEU A 199 20.70 22.70 -2.75
N PRO A 200 20.04 23.01 -3.88
CA PRO A 200 18.82 23.83 -3.90
C PRO A 200 17.67 23.20 -3.10
N LEU A 201 16.81 24.03 -2.48
CA LEU A 201 15.71 23.57 -1.64
C LEU A 201 14.74 22.62 -2.37
N GLU A 202 14.42 22.89 -3.64
CA GLU A 202 13.58 22.00 -4.46
C GLU A 202 14.18 20.60 -4.60
N GLN A 203 15.50 20.51 -4.74
CA GLN A 203 16.18 19.22 -4.86
C GLN A 203 16.29 18.53 -3.50
N GLN A 204 16.46 19.28 -2.41
CA GLN A 204 16.37 18.76 -1.04
C GLN A 204 14.99 18.13 -0.79
N SER A 205 13.91 18.82 -1.14
CA SER A 205 12.54 18.30 -1.00
C SER A 205 12.32 17.02 -1.80
N ARG A 206 12.77 16.97 -3.07
CA ARG A 206 12.65 15.74 -3.88
C ARG A 206 13.41 14.55 -3.28
N GLN A 207 14.65 14.78 -2.82
CA GLN A 207 15.43 13.72 -2.18
C GLN A 207 14.82 13.27 -0.85
N PHE A 208 14.20 14.19 -0.11
CA PHE A 208 13.48 13.88 1.12
C PHE A 208 12.21 13.03 0.86
N GLU A 209 11.41 13.38 -0.15
CA GLU A 209 10.24 12.57 -0.56
C GLU A 209 10.64 11.16 -1.03
N GLU A 210 11.71 11.06 -1.81
CA GLU A 210 12.28 9.77 -2.23
C GLU A 210 12.70 8.94 -1.02
N MET A 211 13.35 9.58 -0.03
CA MET A 211 13.77 8.92 1.19
C MET A 211 12.59 8.39 2.02
N ILE A 212 11.55 9.20 2.22
CA ILE A 212 10.33 8.76 2.92
C ILE A 212 9.78 7.51 2.23
N THR A 213 9.68 7.56 0.90
CA THR A 213 9.17 6.46 0.08
C THR A 213 9.98 5.16 0.25
N LEU A 214 11.32 5.26 0.24
CA LEU A 214 12.21 4.13 0.44
C LEU A 214 12.09 3.56 1.86
N THR A 215 11.99 4.43 2.86
CA THR A 215 11.94 4.06 4.27
C THR A 215 10.61 3.38 4.61
N ASP A 216 9.48 3.92 4.14
CA ASP A 216 8.17 3.28 4.27
C ASP A 216 8.15 1.88 3.66
N THR A 217 8.81 1.73 2.51
CA THR A 217 8.94 0.44 1.83
C THR A 217 9.77 -0.54 2.65
N LEU A 218 10.91 -0.09 3.18
CA LEU A 218 11.80 -0.88 4.03
C LEU A 218 11.08 -1.34 5.30
N ILE A 219 10.45 -0.42 6.04
CA ILE A 219 9.70 -0.71 7.27
C ILE A 219 8.64 -1.77 7.00
N SER A 220 7.86 -1.59 5.94
CA SER A 220 6.79 -2.52 5.59
C SER A 220 7.31 -3.92 5.21
N VAL A 221 8.41 -4.02 4.47
CA VAL A 221 9.03 -5.32 4.12
C VAL A 221 9.60 -6.00 5.36
N LEU A 222 10.31 -5.26 6.21
CA LEU A 222 10.88 -5.78 7.46
C LEU A 222 9.78 -6.24 8.41
N HIS A 223 8.74 -5.43 8.63
CA HIS A 223 7.59 -5.80 9.46
C HIS A 223 6.98 -7.13 9.00
N ARG A 224 6.72 -7.28 7.70
CA ARG A 224 6.19 -8.53 7.15
C ARG A 224 7.16 -9.71 7.36
N LYS A 225 8.45 -9.53 7.11
CA LYS A 225 9.43 -10.61 7.31
C LYS A 225 9.52 -11.04 8.78
N LEU A 226 9.53 -10.09 9.71
CA LEU A 226 9.60 -10.37 11.14
C LEU A 226 8.35 -11.11 11.63
N LEU A 227 7.15 -10.77 11.12
CA LEU A 227 5.92 -11.51 11.46
C LEU A 227 5.96 -12.99 11.07
N TYR A 228 6.71 -13.38 10.03
CA TYR A 228 6.88 -14.79 9.63
C TYR A 228 8.05 -15.49 10.31
N GLN A 229 8.81 -14.79 11.16
CA GLN A 229 9.98 -15.33 11.86
C GLN A 229 9.77 -15.49 13.37
N VAL A 230 8.67 -14.95 13.90
CA VAL A 230 8.22 -15.09 15.29
C VAL A 230 7.26 -16.27 15.39
#